data_AF-A0A2D7G0D6-F1
#
_entry.id   AF-A0A2D7G0D6-F1
#
_cell.length_a   1.000
_cell.length_b   1.000
_cell.length_c   1.000
_cell.angle_alpha   90.00
_cell.angle_beta   90.00
_cell.angle_gamma   90.00
#
_symmetry.space_group_name_H-M   'P 1'
#
loop_
_entity.id
_entity.type
_entity.pdbx_description
1 polymer ?
#
loop_
_entity_poly.entity_id
_entity_poly.type
_entity_poly.pdbx_seq_one_letter_code
_entity_poly.pdbx_strand_id
1 'polypeptide(L)' 'MVENNDPGSNKPTFFQILMSVVSAAIGVQKSEIRRRDFQSTSPLPFIIAGLLFTVFFIASILGIVFLIL' A
#
# COMPACT_ATOMS: atom_id res chain seq x y z
N MET A 1 1.76 -41.29 -2.33
CA MET A 1 0.99 -40.63 -1.26
C MET A 1 1.57 -39.24 -1.12
N VAL A 2 1.03 -38.27 -1.86
CA VAL A 2 1.45 -36.85 -1.77
C VAL A 2 0.39 -36.18 -0.92
N GLU A 3 0.79 -35.79 0.28
CA GLU A 3 -0.05 -35.08 1.23
C GLU A 3 -0.29 -33.66 0.72
N ASN A 4 -1.45 -33.44 0.09
CA ASN A 4 -1.95 -32.10 -0.21
C ASN A 4 -2.41 -31.47 1.10
N ASN A 5 -1.53 -30.71 1.75
CA ASN A 5 -1.91 -29.74 2.77
C ASN A 5 -2.45 -28.50 2.06
N ASP A 6 -3.71 -28.56 1.60
CA ASP A 6 -4.51 -27.36 1.35
C ASP A 6 -4.85 -26.76 2.72
N PRO A 7 -4.26 -25.61 3.13
CA PRO A 7 -4.75 -24.94 4.31
C PRO A 7 -6.14 -24.43 3.93
N GLY A 8 -7.15 -24.94 4.64
CA GLY A 8 -8.54 -24.59 4.43
C GLY A 8 -8.76 -23.09 4.32
N SER A 9 -9.87 -22.76 3.68
CA SER A 9 -10.52 -21.46 3.47
C SER A 9 -10.73 -20.62 4.75
N ASN A 10 -9.67 -20.36 5.48
CA ASN A 10 -9.64 -19.49 6.63
C ASN A 10 -9.59 -18.06 6.09
N LYS A 11 -10.70 -17.35 6.27
CA LYS A 11 -10.77 -15.91 6.02
C LYS A 11 -9.54 -15.26 6.66
N PRO A 12 -8.80 -14.41 5.94
CA PRO A 12 -7.57 -13.85 6.46
C PRO A 12 -7.83 -13.21 7.82
N THR A 13 -7.09 -13.66 8.82
CA THR A 13 -7.21 -13.12 10.19
C THR A 13 -6.95 -11.63 10.16
N PHE A 14 -7.60 -10.86 11.04
CA PHE A 14 -7.42 -9.41 11.16
C PHE A 14 -5.94 -8.97 11.11
N PHE A 15 -5.06 -9.74 11.77
CA PHE A 15 -3.61 -9.51 11.78
C PHE A 15 -2.95 -9.70 10.40
N GLN A 16 -3.39 -10.67 9.60
CA GLN A 16 -2.92 -10.87 8.24
C GLN A 16 -3.37 -9.73 7.31
N ILE A 17 -4.59 -9.22 7.51
CA ILE A 17 -5.10 -8.06 6.76
C ILE A 17 -4.26 -6.82 7.09
N LEU A 18 -3.96 -6.59 8.37
CA LEU A 18 -3.11 -5.47 8.81
C LEU A 18 -1.69 -5.56 8.22
N MET A 19 -1.05 -6.74 8.25
CA MET A 19 0.27 -6.96 7.65
C MET A 19 0.26 -6.79 6.12
N SER A 20 -0.84 -7.16 5.46
CA SER A 20 -1.05 -6.93 4.03
C SER A 20 -1.14 -5.43 3.71
N VAL A 21 -1.83 -4.65 4.55
CA VAL A 21 -1.94 -3.19 4.39
C VAL A 21 -0.59 -2.50 4.63
N VAL A 22 0.17 -2.92 5.65
CA VAL A 22 1.50 -2.36 5.96
C VAL A 22 2.52 -2.68 4.85
N SER A 23 2.54 -3.91 4.33
CA SER A 23 3.43 -4.27 3.21
C SER A 23 3.09 -3.54 1.92
N ALA A 24 1.80 -3.27 1.67
CA ALA A 24 1.35 -2.43 0.57
C ALA A 24 1.75 -0.95 0.76
N ALA A 25 1.70 -0.43 1.99
CA ALA A 25 2.11 0.94 2.32
C ALA A 25 3.63 1.16 2.26
N ILE A 26 4.44 0.12 2.53
CA ILE A 26 5.91 0.16 2.39
C ILE A 26 6.35 0.08 0.90
N GLY A 27 5.44 -0.22 -0.02
CA GLY A 27 5.72 -0.21 -1.45
C GLY A 27 6.21 -1.55 -2.01
N VAL A 28 6.23 -2.63 -1.21
CA VAL A 28 6.37 -4.00 -1.72
C VAL A 28 5.00 -4.50 -2.14
N GLN A 29 4.50 -3.85 -3.20
CA GLN A 29 3.26 -4.25 -3.81
C GLN A 29 3.49 -5.48 -4.67
N LYS A 30 2.80 -6.56 -4.28
CA LYS A 30 2.59 -7.80 -5.03
C LYS A 30 2.39 -7.49 -6.51
N SER A 31 3.01 -8.28 -7.39
CA SER A 31 2.96 -8.17 -8.86
C SER A 31 1.55 -7.99 -9.44
N GLU A 32 0.52 -8.41 -8.71
CA GLU A 32 -0.91 -8.22 -9.02
C GLU A 32 -1.34 -6.74 -9.10
N ILE A 33 -0.89 -5.87 -8.19
CA ILE A 33 -1.30 -4.46 -8.20
C ILE A 33 -0.58 -3.70 -9.32
N ARG A 34 0.70 -4.02 -9.51
CA ARG A 34 1.48 -3.58 -10.66
C ARG A 34 0.81 -3.96 -11.99
N ARG A 35 0.32 -5.20 -12.14
CA ARG A 35 -0.34 -5.66 -13.38
C ARG A 35 -1.66 -4.95 -13.64
N ARG A 36 -2.36 -4.50 -12.60
CA ARG A 36 -3.56 -3.67 -12.70
C ARG A 36 -3.24 -2.20 -13.03
N ASP A 37 -2.16 -1.65 -12.46
CA ASP A 37 -1.72 -0.29 -12.74
C ASP A 37 -1.14 -0.16 -14.16
N PHE A 38 -0.48 -1.22 -14.69
CA PHE A 38 -0.04 -1.29 -16.08
C PHE A 38 -1.16 -1.60 -17.09
N GLN A 39 -2.33 -2.03 -16.63
CA GLN A 39 -3.54 -2.15 -17.45
C GLN A 39 -4.46 -0.93 -17.34
N SER A 40 -4.16 0.01 -16.44
CA SER A 40 -4.90 1.25 -16.32
C SER A 40 -4.55 2.20 -17.48
N THR A 41 -5.56 2.72 -18.16
CA THR A 41 -5.43 3.49 -19.41
C THR A 41 -4.64 4.79 -19.28
N SER A 42 -4.39 5.30 -18.06
CA SER A 42 -3.64 6.54 -17.87
C SER A 42 -2.89 6.58 -16.52
N PRO A 43 -1.60 6.95 -16.52
CA PRO A 43 -0.79 7.10 -15.30
C PRO A 43 -1.10 8.37 -14.50
N LEU A 44 -1.92 9.29 -15.05
CA LEU A 44 -2.26 10.56 -14.42
C LEU A 44 -2.78 10.46 -12.97
N PRO A 45 -3.71 9.54 -12.62
CA PRO A 45 -4.25 9.44 -11.28
C PRO A 45 -3.18 9.13 -10.23
N PHE A 46 -2.18 8.32 -10.58
CA PHE A 46 -1.07 7.98 -9.70
C PHE A 46 -0.14 9.16 -9.45
N ILE A 47 0.13 9.95 -10.49
CA ILE A 47 0.95 11.17 -10.39
C ILE A 47 0.25 12.20 -9.49
N ILE A 48 -1.06 12.39 -9.68
CA ILE A 48 -1.86 13.32 -8.88
C ILE A 48 -1.91 12.86 -7.41
N ALA A 49 -2.15 11.57 -7.17
CA ALA A 49 -2.15 11.00 -5.82
C ALA A 49 -0.78 11.15 -5.13
N GLY A 50 0.30 10.86 -5.85
CA GLY A 50 1.66 11.04 -5.37
C GLY A 50 1.97 12.49 -5.02
N LEU A 51 1.59 13.43 -5.89
CA LEU A 51 1.81 14.86 -5.65
C LEU A 51 1.04 15.37 -4.43
N LEU A 52 -0.24 15.00 -4.29
CA LEU A 52 -1.05 15.35 -3.12
C LEU A 52 -0.43 14.80 -1.82
N PHE A 53 0.04 13.56 -1.85
CA PHE A 53 0.72 12.95 -0.72
C PHE A 53 2.03 13.69 -0.38
N THR A 54 2.84 14.05 -1.37
CA THR A 54 4.10 14.79 -1.15
C THR A 54 3.83 16.16 -0.51
N VAL A 55 2.84 16.91 -1.01
CA VAL A 55 2.46 18.21 -0.43
C VAL A 55 2.01 18.04 1.02
N PHE A 56 1.15 17.06 1.29
CA PHE A 56 0.70 16.76 2.64
C PHE A 56 1.86 16.39 3.58
N PHE A 57 2.80 15.58 3.09
CA PHE A 57 3.96 15.16 3.86
C PHE A 57 4.86 16.34 4.26
N ILE A 58 5.13 17.26 3.32
CA ILE A 58 5.90 18.48 3.60
C ILE A 58 5.17 19.35 4.64
N ALA A 59 3.85 19.54 4.47
CA ALA A 59 3.05 20.31 5.41
C ALA A 59 3.10 19.72 6.83
N SER A 60 3.05 18.39 6.94
CA SER A 60 3.18 17.67 8.21
C SER A 60 4.54 17.92 8.89
N ILE A 61 5.64 17.81 8.13
CA ILE A 61 6.99 18.09 8.65
C ILE A 61 7.10 19.54 9.12
N LEU A 62 6.64 20.50 8.30
CA LEU A 62 6.65 21.91 8.67
C LEU A 62 5.82 22.16 9.94
N GLY A 63 4.64 21.55 10.06
CA GLY A 63 3.82 21.65 11.26
C GLY A 63 4.54 21.16 12.52
N ILE A 64 5.28 20.06 12.42
CA ILE A 64 6.11 19.56 13.53
C ILE A 64 7.24 20.54 13.86
N VAL A 65 7.92 21.07 12.84
CA VAL A 65 9.00 22.06 13.04
C VAL A 65 8.48 23.31 13.76
N PHE A 66 7.32 23.83 13.35
CA PHE A 66 6.68 24.97 13.99
C PHE A 66 6.13 24.68 15.39
N LEU A 67 5.77 23.43 15.68
CA LEU A 67 5.30 23.04 17.01
C LEU A 67 6.43 22.97 18.04
N ILE A 68 7.65 22.64 17.57
CA ILE A 68 8.83 22.47 18.42
C ILE A 68 9.58 23.80 18.63
N LEU A 69 9.52 24.72 17.66
CA LEU A 69 10.12 26.05 17.75
C LEU A 69 9.27 27.02 18.58
#